data_AF-A0A2D9DSZ2-F1
#
_entry.id   AF-A0A2D9DSZ2-F1
#
_cell.length_a   1.000
_cell.length_b   1.000
_cell.length_c   1.000
_cell.angle_alpha   90.00
_cell.angle_beta   90.00
_cell.angle_gamma   90.00
#
_symmetry.space_group_name_H-M   'P 1'
#
loop_
_entity.id
_entity.type
_entity.pdbx_description
1 polymer ?
#
loop_
_entity_poly.entity_id
_entity_poly.type
_entity_poly.pdbx_seq_one_letter_code
_entity_poly.pdbx_strand_id
1 'polypeptide(L)'
;MDRQQSGFTLIEMSIVLVIIGVIMGAVAIGTGLQRDAEYKRIKQTYLDPWVQAYNSYYQRTGVVIGDNQVEPRLMVNGERYTAAGGAPISGGNMTAVTAPNAVCRGAAGQNMARGFTAGTDPSIRDLMAQAGVRMPAGRAVGSEDRYAYLDSNGNPQELQVCFQWNNPGTASGAGNVLVLTGLTPDLARALDQMIDGVADAQEGVFRQEGIANGTANQAGVQWEGNNQQNITQTGAATGGSALNEDQVLVVTAHYKMNQ
;
A
#
# COMPACT_ATOMS: atom_id res chain seq x y z
N MET A 1 0.92 -58.64 -33.24
CA MET A 1 -0.34 -58.27 -32.57
C MET A 1 -0.57 -56.79 -32.89
N ASP A 2 -1.27 -56.52 -34.00
CA ASP A 2 -1.59 -55.15 -34.39
C ASP A 2 -2.73 -54.64 -33.51
N ARG A 3 -2.41 -53.62 -32.73
CA ARG A 3 -3.34 -52.94 -31.85
C ARG A 3 -4.20 -52.03 -32.74
N GLN A 4 -5.46 -52.41 -32.96
CA GLN A 4 -6.42 -51.56 -33.69
C GLN A 4 -6.49 -50.19 -33.00
N GLN A 5 -6.00 -49.16 -33.70
CA GLN A 5 -6.18 -47.77 -33.27
C GLN A 5 -7.63 -47.39 -33.57
N SER A 6 -8.47 -47.33 -32.54
CA SER A 6 -9.80 -46.73 -32.62
C SER A 6 -9.61 -45.22 -32.78
N GLY A 7 -9.99 -44.70 -33.94
CA GLY A 7 -10.01 -43.26 -34.21
C GLY A 7 -11.23 -42.59 -33.55
N PHE A 8 -11.06 -41.36 -33.07
CA PHE A 8 -12.13 -40.57 -32.48
C PHE A 8 -13.15 -40.13 -33.53
N THR A 9 -14.43 -40.23 -33.20
CA THR A 9 -15.52 -39.77 -34.08
C THR A 9 -15.67 -38.24 -34.04
N LEU A 10 -16.20 -37.66 -35.12
CA LEU A 10 -16.43 -36.21 -35.23
C LEU A 10 -17.39 -35.71 -34.13
N ILE A 11 -18.32 -36.56 -33.69
CA ILE A 11 -19.28 -36.25 -32.63
C ILE A 11 -18.66 -36.27 -31.22
N GLU A 12 -17.70 -37.18 -30.97
CA GLU A 12 -16.97 -37.18 -29.71
C GLU A 12 -16.11 -35.94 -29.56
N MET A 13 -15.42 -35.54 -30.64
CA MET A 13 -14.60 -34.33 -30.63
C MET A 13 -15.45 -33.05 -30.50
N SER A 14 -16.65 -33.01 -31.10
CA SER A 14 -17.53 -31.85 -30.97
C SER A 14 -18.10 -31.69 -29.56
N ILE A 15 -18.48 -32.79 -28.90
CA ILE A 15 -18.93 -32.76 -27.50
C ILE A 15 -17.79 -32.31 -26.58
N VAL A 16 -16.57 -32.81 -26.79
CA VAL A 16 -15.39 -32.42 -25.98
C VAL A 16 -15.11 -30.92 -26.09
N LEU A 17 -15.16 -30.33 -27.29
CA LEU A 17 -14.94 -28.90 -27.47
C LEU A 17 -16.02 -28.05 -26.82
N VAL A 18 -17.29 -28.47 -26.89
CA VAL A 18 -18.39 -27.79 -26.20
C VAL A 18 -18.18 -27.83 -24.69
N ILE A 19 -17.83 -29.00 -24.13
CA ILE A 19 -17.57 -29.15 -22.69
C ILE A 19 -16.39 -28.27 -22.26
N ILE A 20 -15.27 -28.28 -22.98
CA ILE A 20 -14.11 -27.43 -22.68
C ILE A 20 -14.48 -25.95 -22.76
N GLY A 21 -15.24 -25.54 -23.78
CA GLY A 21 -15.71 -24.16 -23.94
C GLY A 21 -16.57 -23.68 -22.76
N VAL A 22 -17.49 -24.53 -22.29
CA VAL A 22 -18.33 -24.21 -21.12
C VAL A 22 -17.49 -24.13 -19.84
N ILE A 23 -16.57 -25.07 -19.62
CA ILE A 23 -15.69 -25.07 -18.42
C ILE A 23 -14.78 -23.84 -18.42
N MET A 24 -14.14 -23.53 -19.55
CA MET A 24 -13.27 -22.35 -19.69
C MET A 24 -14.03 -21.05 -19.41
N GLY A 25 -15.26 -20.93 -19.91
CA GLY A 25 -16.12 -19.77 -19.65
C GLY A 25 -16.43 -19.58 -18.15
N ALA A 26 -16.69 -20.67 -17.43
CA ALA A 26 -16.95 -20.62 -15.99
C ALA A 26 -15.71 -20.25 -15.15
N VAL A 27 -14.53 -20.80 -15.49
CA VAL A 27 -13.27 -20.52 -14.76
C VAL A 27 -12.86 -19.06 -14.89
N ALA A 28 -13.05 -18.44 -16.07
CA ALA A 28 -12.71 -17.04 -16.29
C ALA A 28 -13.41 -16.09 -15.29
N ILE A 29 -14.69 -16.33 -14.99
CA ILE A 29 -15.45 -15.51 -14.03
C ILE A 29 -14.98 -15.76 -12.59
N GLY A 30 -14.63 -17.01 -12.25
CA GLY A 30 -14.21 -17.38 -10.89
C GLY A 30 -12.92 -16.68 -10.43
N THR A 31 -11.96 -16.51 -11.34
CA THR A 31 -10.66 -15.88 -11.01
C THR A 31 -10.78 -14.40 -10.63
N GLY A 32 -11.71 -13.66 -11.25
CA GLY A 32 -11.96 -12.25 -10.92
C GLY A 32 -12.56 -12.09 -9.52
N LEU A 33 -13.54 -12.91 -9.16
CA LEU A 33 -14.16 -12.91 -7.83
C LEU A 33 -13.18 -13.26 -6.72
N GLN A 34 -12.28 -14.21 -6.98
CA GLN A 34 -11.24 -14.58 -6.04
C GLN A 34 -10.27 -13.41 -5.78
N ARG A 35 -9.90 -12.66 -6.81
CA ARG A 35 -9.03 -11.49 -6.69
C ARG A 35 -9.69 -10.37 -5.89
N ASP A 36 -10.96 -10.06 -6.17
CA ASP A 36 -11.70 -9.04 -5.42
C ASP A 36 -11.88 -9.43 -3.95
N ALA A 37 -12.06 -10.72 -3.67
CA ALA A 37 -12.12 -11.24 -2.31
C ALA A 37 -10.77 -11.12 -1.60
N GLU A 38 -9.65 -11.36 -2.30
CA GLU A 38 -8.31 -11.18 -1.74
C GLU A 38 -8.03 -9.71 -1.43
N TYR A 39 -8.40 -8.77 -2.31
CA TYR A 39 -8.24 -7.33 -2.04
C TYR A 39 -9.07 -6.88 -0.82
N LYS A 40 -10.31 -7.36 -0.70
CA LYS A 40 -11.14 -7.13 0.50
C LYS A 40 -10.50 -7.71 1.76
N ARG A 41 -9.94 -8.93 1.65
CA ARG A 41 -9.23 -9.59 2.75
C ARG A 41 -8.01 -8.76 3.18
N ILE A 42 -7.20 -8.27 2.25
CA ILE A 42 -6.04 -7.40 2.53
C ILE A 42 -6.49 -6.17 3.31
N LYS A 43 -7.56 -5.48 2.86
CA LYS A 43 -8.08 -4.33 3.59
C LYS A 43 -8.49 -4.68 5.03
N GLN A 44 -9.33 -5.70 5.19
CA GLN A 44 -9.96 -6.02 6.47
C GLN A 44 -9.01 -6.67 7.49
N THR A 45 -8.10 -7.52 7.03
CA THR A 45 -7.25 -8.34 7.91
C THR A 45 -5.87 -7.73 8.14
N TYR A 46 -5.43 -6.85 7.25
CA TYR A 46 -4.11 -6.22 7.33
C TYR A 46 -4.21 -4.72 7.51
N LEU A 47 -4.81 -3.97 6.58
CA LEU A 47 -4.78 -2.50 6.62
C LEU A 47 -5.61 -1.90 7.76
N ASP A 48 -6.87 -2.30 7.91
CA ASP A 48 -7.79 -1.73 8.91
C ASP A 48 -7.28 -1.91 10.36
N PRO A 49 -6.72 -3.07 10.74
CA PRO A 49 -6.06 -3.23 12.03
C PRO A 49 -4.89 -2.27 12.29
N TRP A 50 -4.13 -1.87 11.26
CA TRP A 50 -3.05 -0.89 11.43
C TRP A 50 -3.58 0.52 11.73
N VAL A 51 -4.68 0.92 11.09
CA VAL A 51 -5.37 2.19 11.41
C VAL A 51 -5.89 2.16 12.85
N GLN A 52 -6.48 1.04 13.29
CA GLN A 52 -6.94 0.87 14.67
C GLN A 52 -5.78 0.88 15.67
N ALA A 53 -4.64 0.28 15.33
CA ALA A 53 -3.44 0.28 16.16
C ALA A 53 -2.90 1.70 16.35
N TYR A 54 -2.88 2.52 15.29
CA TYR A 54 -2.52 3.94 15.36
C TYR A 54 -3.42 4.70 16.34
N ASN A 55 -4.75 4.57 16.17
CA ASN A 55 -5.70 5.25 17.05
C ASN A 55 -5.60 4.75 18.51
N SER A 56 -5.37 3.46 18.72
CA SER A 56 -5.17 2.88 20.05
C SER A 56 -3.90 3.39 20.71
N TYR A 57 -2.83 3.61 19.94
CA TYR A 57 -1.60 4.22 20.44
C TYR A 57 -1.86 5.63 20.94
N TYR A 58 -2.55 6.45 20.14
CA TYR A 58 -2.89 7.82 20.50
C TYR A 58 -3.77 7.88 21.75
N GLN A 59 -4.80 7.04 21.83
CA GLN A 59 -5.69 6.95 23.00
C GLN A 59 -4.96 6.54 24.30
N ARG A 60 -3.89 5.74 24.20
CA ARG A 60 -3.12 5.26 25.36
C ARG A 60 -2.05 6.23 25.83
N THR A 61 -1.38 6.88 24.90
CA THR A 61 -0.20 7.71 25.19
C THR A 61 -0.49 9.21 25.18
N GLY A 62 -1.63 9.63 24.61
CA GLY A 62 -1.99 11.03 24.41
C GLY A 62 -1.18 11.74 23.32
N VAL A 63 -0.25 11.04 22.66
CA VAL A 63 0.58 11.57 21.58
C VAL A 63 0.63 10.59 20.41
N VAL A 64 1.06 11.09 19.26
CA VAL A 64 1.16 10.27 18.04
C VAL A 64 2.42 9.40 18.07
N ILE A 65 2.49 8.39 17.19
CA ILE A 65 3.56 7.39 17.20
C ILE A 65 4.95 8.05 17.07
N GLY A 66 5.84 7.79 18.04
CA GLY A 66 7.20 8.32 18.05
C GLY A 66 7.31 9.81 18.44
N ASP A 67 6.23 10.40 18.96
CA ASP A 67 6.27 11.76 19.52
C ASP A 67 6.58 11.74 21.03
N ASN A 68 7.04 12.88 21.54
CA ASN A 68 7.40 13.03 22.94
C ASN A 68 6.17 13.40 23.80
N GLN A 69 5.89 12.66 24.88
CA GLN A 69 4.75 12.93 25.77
C GLN A 69 4.88 14.21 26.60
N VAL A 70 6.12 14.65 26.87
CA VAL A 70 6.41 15.85 27.66
C VAL A 70 6.49 17.09 26.76
N GLU A 71 6.96 16.93 25.53
CA GLU A 71 7.08 18.00 24.53
C GLU A 71 6.41 17.61 23.20
N PRO A 72 5.07 17.45 23.19
CA PRO A 72 4.36 16.93 22.02
C PRO A 72 4.50 17.86 20.82
N ARG A 73 4.91 17.27 19.69
CA ARG A 73 4.97 17.93 18.39
C ARG A 73 3.76 17.62 17.52
N LEU A 74 2.87 16.71 17.93
CA LEU A 74 1.69 16.28 17.17
C LEU A 74 2.03 15.73 15.77
N MET A 75 3.26 15.25 15.60
CA MET A 75 3.76 14.67 14.35
C MET A 75 4.38 13.31 14.62
N VAL A 76 4.18 12.36 13.71
CA VAL A 76 4.85 11.06 13.77
C VAL A 76 6.35 11.25 13.81
N ASN A 77 7.02 10.53 14.70
CA ASN A 77 8.45 10.66 14.99
C ASN A 77 8.85 12.06 15.48
N GLY A 78 7.92 12.77 16.12
CA GLY A 78 8.11 14.15 16.58
C GLY A 78 9.18 14.33 17.64
N GLU A 79 9.51 13.29 18.43
CA GLU A 79 10.62 13.35 19.39
C GLU A 79 11.96 13.63 18.68
N ARG A 80 12.08 13.21 17.43
CA ARG A 80 13.28 13.39 16.59
C ARG A 80 13.22 14.61 15.70
N TYR A 81 12.13 15.37 15.76
CA TYR A 81 12.04 16.64 15.08
C TYR A 81 12.85 17.70 15.82
N THR A 82 14.05 17.97 15.31
CA THR A 82 14.88 19.09 15.77
C THR A 82 14.60 20.31 14.88
N ALA A 83 13.88 21.29 15.41
CA ALA A 83 13.73 22.57 14.74
C ALA A 83 15.11 23.25 14.63
N ALA A 84 15.51 23.66 13.42
CA ALA A 84 16.66 24.54 13.27
C ALA A 84 16.43 25.86 14.03
N GLY A 85 17.48 26.57 14.44
CA GLY A 85 17.33 27.84 15.14
C GLY A 85 16.47 28.83 14.35
N GLY A 86 15.34 29.27 14.94
CA GLY A 86 14.36 30.15 14.28
C GLY A 86 13.32 29.43 13.40
N ALA A 87 13.42 28.11 13.21
CA ALA A 87 12.39 27.32 12.56
C ALA A 87 11.21 27.08 13.53
N PRO A 88 9.97 27.00 13.01
CA PRO A 88 8.82 26.75 13.85
C PRO A 88 8.89 25.36 14.46
N ILE A 89 8.59 25.31 15.75
CA ILE A 89 8.10 24.09 16.40
C ILE A 89 6.63 23.86 16.01
N SER A 90 6.09 22.69 16.36
CA SER A 90 4.67 22.40 16.12
C SER A 90 3.76 23.55 16.55
N GLY A 91 2.80 23.91 15.68
CA GLY A 91 1.91 25.08 15.82
C GLY A 91 2.32 26.31 15.00
N GLY A 92 3.56 26.37 14.49
CA GLY A 92 3.99 27.39 13.53
C GLY A 92 3.80 26.99 12.06
N ASN A 93 4.32 27.78 11.11
CA ASN A 93 4.24 27.46 9.68
C ASN A 93 5.17 26.29 9.32
N MET A 94 4.63 25.07 9.25
CA MET A 94 5.42 23.87 9.01
C MET A 94 5.62 23.50 7.53
N THR A 95 5.29 24.37 6.57
CA THR A 95 5.33 24.00 5.14
C THR A 95 6.73 23.66 4.63
N ALA A 96 7.76 24.36 5.11
CA ALA A 96 9.14 24.24 4.61
C ALA A 96 10.09 23.53 5.58
N VAL A 97 9.58 22.90 6.65
CA VAL A 97 10.43 22.23 7.63
C VAL A 97 10.94 20.89 7.11
N THR A 98 12.15 20.50 7.49
CA THR A 98 12.63 19.14 7.25
C THR A 98 11.93 18.20 8.23
N ALA A 99 10.97 17.44 7.71
CA ALA A 99 10.24 16.46 8.51
C ALA A 99 11.16 15.29 8.94
N PRO A 100 10.93 14.69 10.12
CA PRO A 100 11.72 13.56 10.59
C PRO A 100 11.55 12.34 9.68
N ASN A 101 12.45 11.36 9.80
CA ASN A 101 12.34 10.09 9.10
C ASN A 101 11.04 9.36 9.47
N ALA A 102 10.60 8.45 8.59
CA ALA A 102 9.42 7.64 8.85
C ALA A 102 9.67 6.66 10.00
N VAL A 103 8.58 6.21 10.62
CA VAL A 103 8.56 5.11 11.58
C VAL A 103 8.18 3.84 10.84
N CYS A 104 9.17 3.00 10.57
CA CYS A 104 9.02 1.72 9.89
C CYS A 104 9.56 0.59 10.77
N ARG A 105 9.55 -0.64 10.25
CA ARG A 105 10.34 -1.73 10.82
C ARG A 105 11.53 -2.08 9.93
N GLY A 106 12.73 -1.80 10.42
CA GLY A 106 14.00 -2.28 9.86
C GLY A 106 14.46 -1.60 8.57
N ALA A 107 13.55 -1.20 7.69
CA ALA A 107 13.83 -0.45 6.47
C ALA A 107 12.61 0.37 6.04
N ALA A 108 12.84 1.43 5.24
CA ALA A 108 11.78 2.09 4.48
C ALA A 108 11.24 1.15 3.40
N GLY A 109 9.97 1.30 3.05
CA GLY A 109 9.33 0.47 2.04
C GLY A 109 9.80 0.79 0.62
N GLN A 110 9.49 -0.12 -0.31
CA GLN A 110 9.84 0.04 -1.72
C GLN A 110 9.22 1.32 -2.30
N ASN A 111 9.99 2.11 -3.05
CA ASN A 111 9.57 3.36 -3.68
C ASN A 111 8.99 4.41 -2.72
N MET A 112 9.32 4.34 -1.43
CA MET A 112 8.96 5.34 -0.44
C MET A 112 9.95 6.51 -0.50
N ALA A 113 9.47 7.75 -0.65
CA ALA A 113 10.38 8.90 -0.71
C ALA A 113 11.02 9.23 0.65
N ARG A 114 10.29 9.01 1.76
CA ARG A 114 10.81 9.26 3.10
C ARG A 114 11.64 8.08 3.61
N GLY A 115 12.85 8.40 4.08
CA GLY A 115 13.78 7.40 4.58
C GLY A 115 13.45 6.85 5.96
N PHE A 116 14.16 5.76 6.28
CA PHE A 116 14.27 5.14 7.60
C PHE A 116 15.71 4.60 7.76
N THR A 117 16.33 4.84 8.90
CA THR A 117 17.70 4.41 9.20
C THR A 117 17.69 3.44 10.38
N ALA A 118 17.98 2.15 10.14
CA ALA A 118 18.02 1.14 11.19
C ALA A 118 19.04 1.47 12.29
N GLY A 119 18.66 1.24 13.54
CA GLY A 119 19.50 1.54 14.72
C GLY A 119 19.51 3.03 15.11
N THR A 120 19.21 3.91 14.16
CA THR A 120 18.92 5.31 14.44
C THR A 120 17.43 5.45 14.73
N ASP A 121 16.55 5.29 13.74
CA ASP A 121 15.11 5.58 13.86
C ASP A 121 14.36 4.51 14.67
N PRO A 122 13.31 4.91 15.42
CA PRO A 122 12.58 3.98 16.27
C PRO A 122 11.79 2.98 15.43
N SER A 123 11.82 1.72 15.83
CA SER A 123 10.96 0.73 15.18
C SER A 123 9.51 0.93 15.60
N ILE A 124 8.60 0.87 14.63
CA ILE A 124 7.16 0.81 14.86
C ILE A 124 6.78 -0.28 15.88
N ARG A 125 7.52 -1.40 15.86
CA ARG A 125 7.29 -2.54 16.74
C ARG A 125 7.58 -2.19 18.20
N ASP A 126 8.71 -1.54 18.43
CA ASP A 126 9.15 -1.20 19.78
C ASP A 126 8.24 -0.13 20.38
N LEU A 127 7.86 0.88 19.57
CA LEU A 127 6.94 1.94 19.99
C LEU A 127 5.57 1.39 20.40
N MET A 128 4.92 0.59 19.56
CA MET A 128 3.60 0.06 19.91
C MET A 128 3.66 -0.94 21.07
N ALA A 129 4.71 -1.77 21.15
CA ALA A 129 4.89 -2.68 22.28
C ALA A 129 5.08 -1.93 23.60
N GLN A 130 5.89 -0.86 23.61
CA GLN A 130 6.10 -0.01 24.78
C GLN A 130 4.82 0.71 25.21
N ALA A 131 3.97 1.11 24.26
CA ALA A 131 2.66 1.70 24.53
C ALA A 131 1.58 0.67 24.93
N GLY A 132 1.90 -0.63 24.96
CA GLY A 132 0.94 -1.70 25.26
C GLY A 132 -0.13 -1.89 24.17
N VAL A 133 0.15 -1.48 22.94
CA VAL A 133 -0.70 -1.71 21.77
C VAL A 133 -0.32 -3.05 21.15
N ARG A 134 -1.31 -3.93 20.97
CA ARG A 134 -1.10 -5.22 20.31
C ARG A 134 -0.82 -5.00 18.83
N MET A 135 0.24 -5.63 18.32
CA MET A 135 0.53 -5.63 16.89
C MET A 135 -0.60 -6.27 16.08
N PRO A 136 -0.99 -5.67 14.95
CA PRO A 136 -1.77 -6.34 13.93
C PRO A 136 -1.14 -7.65 13.45
N ALA A 137 -1.96 -8.49 12.82
CA ALA A 137 -1.42 -9.64 12.10
C ALA A 137 -0.71 -9.15 10.83
N GLY A 138 0.42 -9.79 10.50
CA GLY A 138 1.14 -9.58 9.26
C GLY A 138 1.75 -10.87 8.76
N ARG A 139 2.88 -10.78 8.07
CA ARG A 139 3.52 -11.90 7.36
C ARG A 139 4.05 -12.96 8.32
N ALA A 140 4.71 -12.56 9.40
CA ALA A 140 5.32 -13.45 10.38
C ALA A 140 5.51 -12.72 11.72
N VAL A 141 5.80 -13.45 12.79
CA VAL A 141 6.21 -12.84 14.06
C VAL A 141 7.48 -12.02 13.84
N GLY A 142 7.47 -10.78 14.30
CA GLY A 142 8.46 -9.78 13.97
C GLY A 142 8.10 -9.01 12.71
N SER A 143 7.66 -9.65 11.64
CA SER A 143 7.27 -9.01 10.37
C SER A 143 5.79 -8.71 10.31
N GLU A 144 5.25 -8.14 11.39
CA GLU A 144 3.83 -7.77 11.46
C GLU A 144 3.50 -6.60 10.52
N ASP A 145 4.48 -5.73 10.24
CA ASP A 145 4.37 -4.58 9.33
C ASP A 145 4.35 -4.94 7.86
N ARG A 146 4.37 -6.24 7.51
CA ARG A 146 4.44 -6.72 6.13
C ARG A 146 3.30 -7.68 5.82
N TYR A 147 2.87 -7.73 4.56
CA TYR A 147 1.87 -8.71 4.08
C TYR A 147 2.22 -9.19 2.68
N ALA A 148 2.31 -10.51 2.49
CA ALA A 148 2.59 -11.10 1.19
C ALA A 148 1.29 -11.39 0.43
N TYR A 149 1.24 -11.04 -0.85
CA TYR A 149 0.12 -11.32 -1.74
C TYR A 149 0.62 -11.65 -3.14
N LEU A 150 -0.28 -12.11 -4.02
CA LEU A 150 0.05 -12.39 -5.42
C LEU A 150 -0.51 -11.26 -6.29
N ASP A 151 0.30 -10.79 -7.25
CA ASP A 151 -0.20 -9.88 -8.28
C ASP A 151 -1.04 -10.62 -9.34
N SER A 152 -1.53 -9.88 -10.35
CA SER A 152 -2.36 -10.46 -11.41
C SER A 152 -1.66 -11.51 -12.25
N ASN A 153 -0.33 -11.53 -12.25
CA ASN A 153 0.50 -12.48 -13.00
C ASN A 153 0.89 -13.68 -12.13
N GLY A 154 0.47 -13.69 -10.85
CA GLY A 154 0.82 -14.73 -9.88
C GLY A 154 2.20 -14.55 -9.26
N ASN A 155 2.87 -13.42 -9.48
CA ASN A 155 4.15 -13.12 -8.86
C ASN A 155 3.94 -12.65 -7.41
N PRO A 156 4.82 -13.05 -6.47
CA PRO A 156 4.71 -12.63 -5.08
C PRO A 156 5.11 -11.15 -4.93
N GLN A 157 4.24 -10.39 -4.28
CA GLN A 157 4.44 -9.00 -3.87
C GLN A 157 4.36 -8.87 -2.35
N GLU A 158 5.00 -7.86 -1.79
CA GLU A 158 5.00 -7.59 -0.34
C GLU A 158 4.56 -6.16 -0.06
N LEU A 159 3.47 -6.03 0.70
CA LEU A 159 3.04 -4.77 1.28
C LEU A 159 3.86 -4.48 2.52
N GLN A 160 4.12 -3.20 2.79
CA GLN A 160 4.70 -2.75 4.07
C GLN A 160 3.96 -1.52 4.59
N VAL A 161 3.72 -1.49 5.90
CA VAL A 161 3.15 -0.35 6.62
C VAL A 161 4.24 0.42 7.36
N CYS A 162 4.29 1.72 7.12
CA CYS A 162 5.03 2.70 7.91
C CYS A 162 4.12 3.83 8.36
N PHE A 163 4.58 4.64 9.31
CA PHE A 163 3.94 5.91 9.65
C PHE A 163 4.89 7.07 9.39
N GLN A 164 4.36 8.19 8.92
CA GLN A 164 5.13 9.42 8.82
C GLN A 164 4.27 10.66 8.99
N TRP A 165 4.94 11.81 9.13
CA TRP A 165 4.30 13.11 9.03
C TRP A 165 4.70 13.79 7.73
N ASN A 166 3.70 14.34 7.04
CA ASN A 166 3.84 15.09 5.81
C ASN A 166 3.61 16.57 6.08
N ASN A 167 4.47 17.41 5.47
CA ASN A 167 4.35 18.85 5.56
C ASN A 167 2.98 19.35 5.07
N PRO A 168 2.45 20.45 5.64
CA PRO A 168 1.30 21.15 5.09
C PRO A 168 1.51 21.46 3.60
N GLY A 169 0.49 21.18 2.78
CA GLY A 169 0.55 21.34 1.33
C GLY A 169 1.02 20.11 0.55
N THR A 170 1.46 19.04 1.22
CA THR A 170 1.76 17.77 0.55
C THR A 170 0.50 17.21 -0.12
N ALA A 171 0.57 17.00 -1.45
CA ALA A 171 -0.58 16.62 -2.26
C ALA A 171 -1.18 15.25 -1.90
N SER A 172 -0.32 14.28 -1.59
CA SER A 172 -0.70 12.95 -1.13
C SER A 172 -1.23 12.92 0.31
N GLY A 173 -1.45 14.07 0.93
CA GLY A 173 -2.03 14.20 2.27
C GLY A 173 -1.06 14.86 3.24
N ALA A 174 -1.48 15.96 3.85
CA ALA A 174 -0.75 16.66 4.90
C ALA A 174 -1.11 16.13 6.30
N GLY A 175 -0.14 16.19 7.22
CA GLY A 175 -0.27 15.71 8.60
C GLY A 175 0.24 14.29 8.77
N ASN A 176 -0.26 13.59 9.79
CA ASN A 176 0.13 12.20 10.02
C ASN A 176 -0.55 11.28 9.02
N VAL A 177 0.23 10.41 8.40
CA VAL A 177 -0.24 9.45 7.41
C VAL A 177 0.31 8.06 7.74
N LEU A 178 -0.50 7.05 7.44
CA LEU A 178 -0.03 5.69 7.26
C LEU A 178 0.46 5.57 5.82
N VAL A 179 1.70 5.11 5.64
CA VAL A 179 2.31 4.86 4.34
C VAL A 179 2.18 3.38 4.04
N LEU A 180 1.55 3.06 2.92
CA LEU A 180 1.40 1.71 2.41
C LEU A 180 2.21 1.58 1.12
N THR A 181 3.30 0.81 1.17
CA THR A 181 4.17 0.57 0.01
C THR A 181 3.92 -0.82 -0.57
N GLY A 182 4.40 -1.06 -1.79
CA GLY A 182 4.31 -2.37 -2.44
C GLY A 182 2.95 -2.64 -3.09
N LEU A 183 2.18 -1.59 -3.36
CA LEU A 183 0.86 -1.70 -3.97
C LEU A 183 0.96 -1.86 -5.48
N THR A 184 0.39 -2.92 -6.02
CA THR A 184 0.12 -3.00 -7.46
C THR A 184 -1.01 -2.01 -7.82
N PRO A 185 -1.03 -1.42 -9.04
CA PRO A 185 -2.04 -0.44 -9.42
C PRO A 185 -3.48 -0.96 -9.26
N ASP A 186 -3.70 -2.26 -9.49
CA ASP A 186 -5.01 -2.88 -9.31
C ASP A 186 -5.44 -2.98 -7.85
N LEU A 187 -4.53 -3.38 -6.96
CA LEU A 187 -4.78 -3.38 -5.52
C LEU A 187 -5.01 -1.95 -5.01
N ALA A 188 -4.22 -0.99 -5.49
CA ALA A 188 -4.33 0.41 -5.09
C ALA A 188 -5.73 0.96 -5.40
N ARG A 189 -6.22 0.79 -6.64
CA ARG A 189 -7.59 1.17 -7.03
C ARG A 189 -8.66 0.47 -6.20
N ALA A 190 -8.48 -0.82 -5.92
CA ALA A 190 -9.45 -1.58 -5.15
C ALA A 190 -9.51 -1.10 -3.69
N LEU A 191 -8.36 -0.84 -3.06
CA LEU A 191 -8.28 -0.30 -1.71
C LEU A 191 -8.92 1.08 -1.61
N ASP A 192 -8.59 1.95 -2.56
CA ASP A 192 -9.08 3.31 -2.66
C ASP A 192 -10.62 3.35 -2.78
N GLN A 193 -11.17 2.62 -3.75
CA GLN A 193 -12.62 2.47 -3.90
C GLN A 193 -13.30 1.92 -2.63
N MET A 194 -12.63 1.06 -1.87
CA MET A 194 -13.16 0.54 -0.60
C MET A 194 -13.00 1.50 0.59
N ILE A 195 -12.10 2.48 0.52
CA ILE A 195 -11.81 3.44 1.60
C ILE A 195 -12.72 4.67 1.47
N ASP A 196 -12.80 5.29 0.30
CA ASP A 196 -13.55 6.54 0.11
C ASP A 196 -14.56 6.52 -1.06
N GLY A 197 -14.67 5.40 -1.76
CA GLY A 197 -15.79 5.12 -2.69
C GLY A 197 -15.50 5.44 -4.15
N VAL A 198 -14.36 6.07 -4.45
CA VAL A 198 -13.91 6.38 -5.82
C VAL A 198 -12.50 5.80 -6.01
N ALA A 199 -12.18 5.39 -7.23
CA ALA A 199 -10.86 4.85 -7.56
C ALA A 199 -10.02 5.93 -8.28
N ASP A 200 -9.41 6.83 -7.52
CA ASP A 200 -8.58 7.91 -8.01
C ASP A 200 -7.34 8.15 -7.11
N ALA A 201 -6.20 8.49 -7.72
CA ALA A 201 -4.94 8.56 -6.99
C ALA A 201 -4.74 9.88 -6.20
N GLN A 202 -5.67 10.82 -6.32
CA GLN A 202 -5.43 12.24 -6.02
C GLN A 202 -6.38 12.85 -5.00
N GLU A 203 -7.60 12.37 -4.94
CA GLU A 203 -8.67 12.88 -4.11
C GLU A 203 -8.83 12.00 -2.87
N GLY A 204 -9.86 12.26 -2.07
CA GLY A 204 -10.11 11.41 -0.90
C GLY A 204 -9.01 11.40 0.17
N VAL A 205 -8.95 10.31 0.92
CA VAL A 205 -8.06 10.13 2.09
C VAL A 205 -6.92 9.15 1.84
N PHE A 206 -6.97 8.41 0.73
CA PHE A 206 -5.98 7.42 0.33
C PHE A 206 -5.37 7.81 -1.02
N ARG A 207 -4.18 8.41 -1.01
CA ARG A 207 -3.61 9.06 -2.21
C ARG A 207 -2.24 8.50 -2.56
N GLN A 208 -1.89 8.49 -3.83
CA GLN A 208 -0.58 8.05 -4.27
C GLN A 208 0.52 9.09 -3.93
N GLU A 209 1.67 8.62 -3.46
CA GLU A 209 2.87 9.45 -3.30
C GLU A 209 3.38 9.95 -4.66
N GLY A 210 3.84 11.20 -4.73
CA GLY A 210 4.41 11.80 -5.94
C GLY A 210 3.40 12.42 -6.91
N ILE A 211 2.09 12.19 -6.71
CA ILE A 211 1.05 12.79 -7.56
C ILE A 211 0.62 14.15 -7.01
N ALA A 212 0.63 15.18 -7.87
CA ALA A 212 0.18 16.53 -7.52
C ALA A 212 -1.34 16.59 -7.29
N ASN A 213 -1.81 17.61 -6.57
CA ASN A 213 -3.25 17.85 -6.43
C ASN A 213 -3.90 18.12 -7.79
N GLY A 214 -5.12 17.61 -8.00
CA GLY A 214 -5.91 17.92 -9.18
C GLY A 214 -6.24 19.41 -9.29
N THR A 215 -6.48 19.86 -10.52
CA THR A 215 -7.03 21.19 -10.79
C THR A 215 -8.55 21.17 -10.62
N ALA A 216 -9.12 22.27 -10.11
CA ALA A 216 -10.57 22.36 -9.91
C ALA A 216 -11.35 22.05 -11.19
N ASN A 217 -12.41 21.24 -11.05
CA ASN A 217 -13.31 20.79 -12.13
C ASN A 217 -12.66 19.92 -13.22
N GLN A 218 -11.49 19.32 -12.95
CA GLN A 218 -10.92 18.26 -13.79
C GLN A 218 -11.26 16.89 -13.20
N ALA A 219 -11.28 15.86 -14.06
CA ALA A 219 -11.39 14.48 -13.59
C ALA A 219 -10.12 14.07 -12.82
N GLY A 220 -10.28 13.28 -11.77
CA GLY A 220 -9.17 12.72 -11.00
C GLY A 220 -8.24 11.87 -11.87
N VAL A 221 -6.96 11.83 -11.49
CA VAL A 221 -5.96 11.00 -12.16
C VAL A 221 -6.05 9.56 -11.67
N GLN A 222 -6.00 8.61 -12.61
CA GLN A 222 -5.92 7.19 -12.28
C GLN A 222 -4.57 6.88 -11.61
N TRP A 223 -4.58 5.92 -10.68
CA TRP A 223 -3.38 5.30 -10.12
C TRP A 223 -2.34 4.99 -11.20
N GLU A 224 -1.10 5.42 -10.96
CA GLU A 224 -0.03 5.33 -11.94
C GLU A 224 0.26 3.87 -12.27
N GLY A 225 0.35 3.60 -13.57
CA GLY A 225 0.64 2.27 -14.09
C GLY A 225 -0.61 1.51 -14.51
N ASN A 226 -0.40 0.56 -15.43
CA ASN A 226 -1.30 -0.56 -15.65
C ASN A 226 -0.55 -1.86 -15.34
N ASN A 227 -1.27 -2.98 -15.15
CA ASN A 227 -0.65 -4.28 -14.84
C ASN A 227 0.22 -4.85 -15.98
N GLN A 228 0.48 -4.08 -17.04
CA GLN A 228 1.31 -4.43 -18.20
C GLN A 228 2.54 -3.52 -18.31
N GLN A 229 2.81 -2.65 -17.34
CA GLN A 229 3.98 -1.77 -17.32
C GLN A 229 5.03 -2.29 -16.33
N ASN A 230 6.23 -2.59 -16.84
CA ASN A 230 7.38 -3.10 -16.11
C ASN A 230 8.16 -1.94 -15.45
N ILE A 231 8.83 -2.21 -14.31
CA ILE A 231 9.79 -1.30 -13.68
C ILE A 231 11.04 -1.21 -14.56
N THR A 232 11.35 0.00 -15.04
CA THR A 232 12.76 0.35 -15.26
C THR A 232 13.26 1.00 -13.96
N GLN A 233 14.51 0.77 -13.57
CA GLN A 233 15.17 1.16 -12.31
C GLN A 233 15.11 2.66 -11.91
N THR A 234 14.33 3.49 -12.59
CA THR A 234 14.21 4.93 -12.43
C THR A 234 12.78 5.43 -12.18
N GLY A 235 11.79 4.54 -11.96
CA GLY A 235 10.47 4.96 -11.46
C GLY A 235 9.61 5.74 -12.46
N ALA A 236 9.81 5.56 -13.76
CA ALA A 236 8.95 6.13 -14.80
C ALA A 236 8.24 5.01 -15.58
N ALA A 237 6.91 5.09 -15.67
CA ALA A 237 6.10 4.20 -16.49
C ALA A 237 6.44 4.41 -17.98
N THR A 238 7.24 3.52 -18.55
CA THR A 238 7.50 3.49 -19.99
C THR A 238 6.83 2.25 -20.57
N GLY A 239 6.03 2.43 -21.63
CA GLY A 239 5.32 1.35 -22.30
C GLY A 239 6.27 0.37 -22.99
N GLY A 240 6.84 -0.56 -22.22
CA GLY A 240 7.50 -1.76 -22.71
C GLY A 240 6.56 -2.95 -22.60
N SER A 241 6.58 -3.85 -23.58
CA SER A 241 5.77 -5.07 -23.61
C SER A 241 6.09 -5.94 -22.39
N ALA A 242 5.25 -5.90 -21.35
CA ALA A 242 5.38 -6.81 -20.22
C ALA A 242 5.30 -8.27 -20.69
N LEU A 243 6.31 -9.04 -20.35
CA LEU A 243 6.24 -10.49 -20.41
C LEU A 243 5.41 -11.00 -19.22
N ASN A 244 4.83 -12.19 -19.32
CA ASN A 244 4.00 -12.74 -18.24
C ASN A 244 4.80 -13.00 -16.96
N GLU A 245 6.12 -13.12 -17.07
CA GLU A 245 7.07 -13.33 -15.98
C GLU A 245 7.52 -12.02 -15.30
N ASP A 246 7.22 -10.86 -15.89
CA ASP A 246 7.65 -9.58 -15.34
C ASP A 246 6.84 -9.22 -14.09
N GLN A 247 7.55 -8.69 -13.08
CA GLN A 247 6.91 -8.16 -11.89
C GLN A 247 6.11 -6.91 -12.25
N VAL A 248 4.88 -6.84 -11.73
CA VAL A 248 4.03 -5.66 -11.89
C VAL A 248 4.64 -4.49 -11.09
N LEU A 249 4.61 -3.29 -11.67
CA LEU A 249 4.98 -2.04 -10.99
C LEU A 249 4.30 -1.94 -9.62
N VAL A 250 5.03 -1.44 -8.62
CA VAL A 250 4.49 -1.12 -7.30
C VAL A 250 4.57 0.38 -7.01
N VAL A 251 3.51 0.90 -6.41
CA VAL A 251 3.36 2.30 -5.99
C VAL A 251 3.28 2.40 -4.46
N THR A 252 3.45 3.63 -3.98
CA THR A 252 3.32 3.99 -2.56
C THR A 252 2.08 4.86 -2.38
N ALA A 253 1.27 4.56 -1.37
CA ALA A 253 0.11 5.35 -1.01
C ALA A 253 0.22 5.91 0.40
N HIS A 254 -0.35 7.08 0.60
CA HIS A 254 -0.55 7.73 1.88
C HIS A 254 -2.03 7.68 2.25
N TYR A 255 -2.31 7.03 3.38
CA TYR A 255 -3.60 7.07 4.03
C TYR A 255 -3.56 8.14 5.13
N LYS A 256 -4.31 9.22 4.98
CA LYS A 256 -4.42 10.26 6.00
C LYS A 256 -5.04 9.71 7.29
N MET A 257 -4.33 9.86 8.40
CA MET A 257 -4.80 9.44 9.72
C MET A 257 -5.59 10.56 10.38
N ASN A 258 -6.68 10.17 11.06
CA ASN A 258 -7.43 11.08 11.92
C ASN A 258 -6.68 11.23 13.26
N GLN A 259 -6.68 12.45 13.80
CA GLN A 259 -6.22 12.76 15.15
C GLN A 259 -7.43 13.03 16.04
#